data_AF-A9LN01-F1
#
_entry.id   AF-A9LN01-F1
#
_cell.length_a   1.000
_cell.length_b   1.000
_cell.length_c   1.000
_cell.angle_alpha   90.00
_cell.angle_beta   90.00
_cell.angle_gamma   90.00
#
_symmetry.space_group_name_H-M   'P 1'
#
loop_
_entity.id
_entity.type
_entity.pdbx_description
1 polymer ?
#
loop_
_entity_poly.entity_id
_entity_poly.type
_entity_poly.pdbx_seq_one_letter_code
_entity_poly.pdbx_strand_id
1 'polypeptide(L)' 'MAVYELPELDYAYDALEPHISAEIMELHH' A
#
# COMPACT_ATOMS: atom_id res chain seq x y z
N MET A 1 13.72 2.66 23.35
CA MET A 1 13.28 3.37 22.13
C MET A 1 12.43 2.41 21.33
N ALA A 2 11.32 2.85 20.75
CA ALA A 2 10.49 2.00 19.90
C ALA A 2 11.11 1.87 18.51
N VAL A 3 10.99 0.69 17.89
CA VAL A 3 11.34 0.47 16.49
C VAL A 3 10.18 1.00 15.65
N TYR A 4 10.48 1.78 14.61
CA TYR A 4 9.46 2.18 13.64
C TYR A 4 9.29 1.05 12.63
N GLU A 5 8.04 0.67 12.39
CA GLU A 5 7.66 -0.40 11.48
C GLU A 5 6.70 0.18 10.41
N LEU A 6 6.76 -0.39 9.21
CA LEU A 6 5.85 -0.04 8.13
C LEU A 6 4.46 -0.63 8.44
N PRO A 7 3.39 0.17 8.54
CA PRO A 7 2.04 -0.36 8.73
C PRO A 7 1.57 -1.07 7.46
N GLU A 8 0.77 -2.11 7.63
CA GLU A 8 0.04 -2.73 6.53
C GLU A 8 -1.07 -1.81 6.02
N LEU A 9 -1.46 -1.98 4.75
CA LEU A 9 -2.62 -1.29 4.21
C LEU A 9 -3.91 -1.96 4.70
N ASP A 10 -4.91 -1.16 5.05
CA ASP A 10 -6.25 -1.63 5.43
C ASP A 10 -7.09 -2.12 4.23
N TYR A 11 -6.49 -2.19 3.05
CA TYR A 11 -7.13 -2.56 1.79
C TYR A 11 -6.14 -3.22 0.82
N ALA A 12 -6.67 -3.97 -0.14
CA ALA A 12 -5.88 -4.62 -1.18
C ALA A 12 -5.24 -3.59 -2.13
N TYR A 13 -4.08 -3.90 -2.71
CA TYR A 13 -3.35 -3.00 -3.59
C TYR A 13 -4.13 -2.54 -4.84
N ASP A 14 -5.09 -3.33 -5.30
CA ASP A 14 -5.97 -3.04 -6.43
C ASP A 14 -7.25 -2.29 -6.06
N ALA A 15 -7.47 -1.98 -4.76
CA ALA A 15 -8.72 -1.35 -4.29
C ALA A 15 -8.98 0.04 -4.89
N LEU A 16 -7.95 0.67 -5.46
CA LEU A 16 -8.01 2.00 -6.07
C LEU A 16 -8.07 1.96 -7.60
N GLU A 17 -8.15 0.78 -8.22
CA GLU A 17 -8.35 0.66 -9.66
C GLU A 17 -9.74 1.16 -10.08
N PRO A 18 -9.88 1.74 -11.30
CA PRO A 18 -8.86 1.98 -12.33
C PRO A 18 -8.13 3.33 -12.16
N HIS A 19 -8.31 4.01 -11.02
CA HIS A 19 -7.77 5.35 -10.80
C HIS A 19 -6.28 5.33 -10.44
N ILE A 20 -5.83 4.30 -9.73
CA ILE A 20 -4.43 4.04 -9.38
C ILE A 20 -4.17 2.55 -9.62
N SER A 21 -3.06 2.21 -10.30
CA SER A 21 -2.75 0.82 -10.61
C SER A 21 -2.25 0.06 -9.37
N ALA A 22 -2.59 -1.23 -9.29
CA ALA A 22 -2.10 -2.10 -8.23
C ALA A 22 -0.56 -2.19 -8.19
N GLU A 23 0.10 -2.24 -9.35
CA GLU A 23 1.56 -2.26 -9.46
C GLU A 23 2.21 -1.01 -8.84
N ILE A 24 1.59 0.16 -9.00
CA ILE A 24 2.07 1.39 -8.35
C ILE A 24 1.93 1.25 -6.84
N MET A 25 0.78 0.79 -6.35
CA MET A 25 0.55 0.64 -4.93
C MET A 25 1.53 -0.34 -4.26
N GLU A 26 1.86 -1.46 -4.91
CA GLU A 26 2.86 -2.43 -4.43
C GLU A 26 4.28 -1.88 -4.38
N LEU A 27 4.66 -1.04 -5.36
CA LEU A 27 6.00 -0.43 -5.39
C LEU A 27 6.14 0.76 -4.43
N HIS A 28 5.02 1.42 -4.10
CA HIS A 28 5.00 2.62 -3.25
C HIS A 28 4.84 2.31 -1.77
N HIS A 29 4.08 1.26 -1.43
CA HIS A 29 4.00 0.73 -0.07
C HIS A 29 5.32 0.07 0.32
#